data_AF-A0A1B2EB49-F1
#
_entry.id   AF-A0A1B2EB49-F1
#
_cell.length_a   1.000
_cell.length_b   1.000
_cell.length_c   1.000
_cell.angle_alpha   90.00
_cell.angle_beta   90.00
_cell.angle_gamma   90.00
#
_symmetry.space_group_name_H-M   'P 1'
#
loop_
_entity.id
_entity.type
_entity.pdbx_description
1 polymer ?
#
loop_
_entity_poly.entity_id
_entity_poly.type
_entity_poly.pdbx_seq_one_letter_code
_entity_poly.pdbx_strand_id
1 'polypeptide(L)' 'MVTALHDKEIEAKARSMLRETIERSGWYPALHGPKRKQLIERDVEQHWHLMTTDARKCLEQCRKSP' A
#
# COMPACT_ATOMS: atom_id res chain seq x y z
N MET A 1 4.18 12.22 20.27
CA MET A 1 5.11 11.68 19.24
C MET A 1 4.77 10.26 18.79
N VAL A 2 4.09 9.43 19.60
CA VAL A 2 3.73 8.03 19.25
C VAL A 2 2.74 7.94 18.07
N THR A 3 1.82 8.90 17.94
CA THR A 3 0.84 8.95 16.84
C THR A 3 1.50 9.10 15.46
N ALA A 4 2.49 9.98 15.33
CA ALA A 4 3.16 10.21 14.04
C ALA A 4 3.98 9.00 13.55
N LEU A 5 4.52 8.18 14.47
CA LEU A 5 5.19 6.93 14.10
C LEU A 5 4.18 5.90 13.59
N HIS A 6 3.06 5.77 14.31
CA HIS A 6 1.96 4.87 13.95
C HIS A 6 1.32 5.23 12.60
N ASP A 7 1.15 6.52 12.34
CA ASP A 7 0.58 6.99 11.07
C ASP A 7 1.51 6.67 9.89
N LYS A 8 2.83 6.79 10.07
CA LYS A 8 3.83 6.39 9.06
C LYS A 8 3.83 4.88 8.81
N GLU A 9 3.65 4.06 9.84
CA GLU A 9 3.53 2.61 9.69
C GLU A 9 2.28 2.23 8.89
N ILE A 10 1.14 2.86 9.21
CA ILE A 10 -0.11 2.67 8.46
C ILE A 10 0.06 3.08 7.00
N GLU A 11 0.67 4.24 6.75
CA GLU A 11 0.91 4.76 5.41
C GLU A 11 1.82 3.81 4.60
N ALA A 12 2.93 3.35 5.17
CA ALA A 12 3.82 2.40 4.53
C ALA A 12 3.12 1.07 4.22
N LYS A 13 2.32 0.56 5.16
CA LYS A 13 1.55 -0.67 4.97
C LYS A 13 0.48 -0.50 3.90
N ALA A 14 -0.23 0.63 3.89
CA ALA A 14 -1.25 0.95 2.91
C ALA A 14 -0.67 1.04 1.49
N ARG A 15 0.47 1.71 1.31
CA ARG A 15 1.21 1.75 0.04
C ARG A 15 1.59 0.34 -0.44
N SER A 16 2.11 -0.49 0.47
CA SER A 16 2.49 -1.87 0.15
C SER A 16 1.30 -2.73 -0.27
N MET A 17 0.18 -2.64 0.44
CA MET A 17 -1.05 -3.38 0.12
C MET A 17 -1.64 -2.96 -1.22
N LEU A 18 -1.67 -1.66 -1.50
CA LEU A 18 -2.18 -1.15 -2.78
C LEU A 18 -1.29 -1.59 -3.94
N ARG A 19 0.04 -1.51 -3.78
CA ARG A 19 1.00 -1.99 -4.80
C ARG A 19 0.76 -3.45 -5.13
N GLU A 20 0.69 -4.31 -4.11
CA GLU A 20 0.43 -5.74 -4.28
C GLU A 20 -0.92 -6.00 -4.97
N THR A 21 -1.95 -5.23 -4.61
CA THR A 21 -3.28 -5.32 -5.22
C THR A 21 -3.25 -4.99 -6.71
N ILE A 22 -2.61 -3.88 -7.09
CA ILE A 22 -2.48 -3.45 -8.49
C ILE A 22 -1.65 -4.47 -9.29
N GLU A 23 -0.57 -4.98 -8.70
CA GLU A 23 0.28 -5.98 -9.33
C GLU A 23 -0.45 -7.32 -9.55
N ARG A 24 -1.18 -7.83 -8.54
CA ARG A 24 -1.97 -9.06 -8.61
C ARG A 24 -3.19 -8.96 -9.53
N SER A 25 -3.84 -7.79 -9.56
CA SER A 25 -5.02 -7.57 -10.41
C SER A 25 -4.67 -7.44 -11.89
N GLY A 26 -3.38 -7.45 -12.25
CA GLY A 26 -2.95 -7.37 -13.64
C GLY A 26 -3.21 -6.00 -14.28
N TRP A 27 -3.27 -4.93 -13.48
CA TRP A 27 -3.42 -3.58 -14.01
C TRP A 27 -2.27 -3.24 -14.96
N TYR A 28 -2.58 -2.39 -15.94
CA TYR A 28 -1.68 -2.02 -17.02
C TYR A 28 -1.15 -3.21 -17.84
N PRO A 29 -2.02 -4.11 -18.34
CA PRO A 29 -1.58 -5.35 -19.00
C PRO A 29 -0.83 -5.08 -20.31
N ALA A 30 -1.12 -3.97 -21.00
CA ALA A 30 -0.48 -3.57 -22.24
C ALA A 30 0.88 -2.86 -22.04
N LEU A 31 1.28 -2.59 -20.80
CA LEU A 31 2.53 -1.91 -20.48
C LEU A 31 3.50 -2.89 -19.84
N HIS A 32 4.75 -2.86 -20.26
CA HIS A 32 5.80 -3.70 -19.70
C HIS A 32 6.95 -2.86 -19.16
N GLY A 33 7.71 -3.46 -18.24
CA GLY A 33 8.96 -2.90 -17.75
C GLY A 33 8.80 -1.55 -17.01
N PRO A 34 9.75 -0.61 -17.20
CA PRO A 34 9.82 0.62 -16.41
C PRO A 34 8.57 1.50 -16.46
N LYS A 35 7.90 1.56 -17.61
CA LYS A 35 6.72 2.41 -17.81
C LYS A 35 5.51 1.93 -17.00
N ARG A 36 5.33 0.60 -16.91
CA ARG A 36 4.32 0.00 -16.02
C ARG A 36 4.64 0.32 -14.56
N LYS A 37 5.90 0.15 -14.15
CA LYS A 37 6.34 0.43 -12.77
C LYS A 37 6.07 1.87 -12.35
N GLN A 38 6.37 2.85 -13.21
CA GLN A 38 6.13 4.27 -12.94
C GLN A 38 4.65 4.59 -12.73
N LEU A 39 3.75 4.00 -13.54
CA LEU A 39 2.31 4.22 -13.39
C LEU A 39 1.78 3.58 -12.09
N ILE A 40 2.22 2.37 -11.78
CA ILE A 40 1.88 1.71 -10.51
C ILE A 40 2.34 2.58 -9.34
N GLU A 41 3.56 3.09 -9.36
CA GLU A 41 4.09 3.95 -8.29
C GLU A 41 3.29 5.25 -8.15
N ARG A 42 2.94 5.90 -9.26
CA ARG A 42 2.08 7.10 -9.26
C ARG A 42 0.71 6.81 -8.66
N ASP A 43 0.07 5.71 -9.06
CA ASP A 43 -1.26 5.37 -8.57
C ASP A 43 -1.23 4.98 -7.09
N VAL A 44 -0.18 4.28 -6.66
CA VAL A 44 0.02 3.97 -5.24
C VAL A 44 0.13 5.26 -4.44
N GLU A 45 0.91 6.24 -4.90
CA GLU A 45 1.08 7.52 -4.20
C GLU A 45 -0.23 8.32 -4.11
N GLN A 46 -1.08 8.24 -5.14
CA GLN A 46 -2.36 8.96 -5.16
C GLN A 46 -3.45 8.25 -4.35
N HIS A 47 -3.46 6.92 -4.32
CA HIS A 47 -4.61 6.15 -3.85
C HIS A 47 -4.35 5.27 -2.63
N TRP A 48 -3.15 5.30 -2.03
CA TRP A 48 -2.84 4.48 -0.85
C TRP A 48 -3.82 4.68 0.30
N HIS A 49 -4.41 5.87 0.41
CA HIS A 49 -5.38 6.21 1.46
C HIS A 49 -6.63 5.31 1.44
N LEU A 50 -6.96 4.70 0.29
CA LEU A 50 -8.04 3.72 0.19
C LEU A 50 -7.75 2.45 1.00
N MET A 51 -6.48 2.12 1.23
CA MET A 51 -6.04 0.95 1.98
C MET A 51 -5.75 1.25 3.47
N THR A 52 -5.92 2.50 3.93
CA THR A 52 -5.56 2.91 5.30
C THR A 52 -6.30 2.12 6.38
N THR A 53 -7.58 1.82 6.18
CA THR A 53 -8.39 1.06 7.14
C THR A 53 -7.89 -0.38 7.27
N ASP A 54 -7.63 -1.04 6.15
CA ASP A 54 -7.14 -2.43 6.15
C ASP A 54 -5.68 -2.51 6.63
N ALA A 55 -4.85 -1.54 6.26
CA ALA A 55 -3.49 -1.41 6.77
C ALA A 55 -3.45 -1.30 8.29
N ARG A 56 -4.34 -0.47 8.87
CA ARG A 56 -4.48 -0.36 10.32
C ARG A 56 -4.85 -1.71 10.95
N LYS A 57 -5.89 -2.38 10.44
CA LYS A 57 -6.32 -3.69 10.94
C LYS A 57 -5.17 -4.71 10.88
N CYS A 58 -4.43 -4.77 9.78
CA CYS A 58 -3.29 -5.66 9.65
C CYS A 58 -2.21 -5.38 10.70
N LEU A 59 -1.86 -4.11 10.93
CA LEU A 59 -0.86 -3.74 11.93
C LEU A 59 -1.34 -4.06 13.36
N GLU A 60 -2.61 -3.83 13.66
CA GLU A 60 -3.22 -4.20 14.94
C GLU A 60 -3.24 -5.71 15.18
N GLN A 61 -3.47 -6.51 14.13
CA GLN A 61 -3.41 -7.97 14.20
C GLN A 61 -1.97 -8.47 14.38
N CYS A 62 -1.00 -7.94 13.62
CA CYS A 62 0.41 -8.30 13.78
C CYS A 62 0.95 -7.95 15.17
N ARG A 63 0.47 -6.87 15.80
CA ARG A 63 0.84 -6.51 17.18
C ARG A 63 0.20 -7.40 18.25
N LYS A 64 -0.89 -8.11 17.90
CA LYS A 64 -1.61 -9.00 18.82
C LYS A 64 -1.18 -10.47 18.73
N SER A 65 -0.34 -10.84 17.76
CA SER A 65 0.29 -12.15 17.71
C SER A 65 1.48 -12.20 18.68
N PRO A 66 1.43 -13.02 19.74
CA PRO A 66 2.51 -13.18 20.72
C PRO A 66 3.76 -13.86 20.14
#